data_AF-A0A9X9X3B2-F1
#
_entry.id   AF-A0A9X9X3B2-F1
#
_cell.length_a   1.000
_cell.length_b   1.000
_cell.length_c   1.000
_cell.angle_alpha   90.00
_cell.angle_beta   90.00
_cell.angle_gamma   90.00
#
_symmetry.space_group_name_H-M   'P 1'
#
loop_
_entity.id
_entity.type
_entity.pdbx_description
1 polymer ?
#
loop_
_entity_poly.entity_id
_entity_poly.type
_entity_poly.pdbx_seq_one_letter_code
_entity_poly.pdbx_strand_id
1 'polypeptide(L)'
;MATVTSNSMVGGRQRPDWAGLVTISDNKPTSNEELADSRNPRQVRGIVVPVTTAGRPSPPSPWSGYHTGKGPGTDKGHLMALELGGPDIAENIAPQSSRWQQSGGWRIIEVNVLRVAMRWMGIDGVYDPSDDIPAPATACYFAVSPGTGADAMTGEPLWYDINIAKVSIDRTPRGWTWDSRTHQIARWAQIAPNEVRFDSRDAWSDL
;
A
#
# COMPACT_ATOMS: atom_id res chain seq x y z
N MET A 1 3.02 -16.43 9.70
CA MET A 1 3.42 -16.39 8.28
C MET A 1 4.83 -15.82 8.18
N ALA A 2 5.56 -16.17 7.12
CA ALA A 2 6.90 -15.66 6.85
C ALA A 2 6.80 -14.28 6.18
N THR A 3 7.77 -13.41 6.41
CA THR A 3 7.94 -12.18 5.63
C THR A 3 8.16 -12.54 4.16
N VAL A 4 7.33 -11.98 3.28
CA VAL A 4 7.46 -12.09 1.82
C VAL A 4 8.04 -10.79 1.30
N THR A 5 9.00 -10.89 0.39
CA THR A 5 9.54 -9.73 -0.32
C THR A 5 9.35 -9.92 -1.81
N SER A 6 8.90 -8.88 -2.51
CA SER A 6 8.71 -8.91 -3.95
C SER A 6 9.43 -7.76 -4.64
N ASN A 7 10.10 -8.06 -5.75
CA ASN A 7 10.58 -7.07 -6.71
C ASN A 7 9.59 -6.85 -7.87
N SER A 8 8.40 -7.47 -7.84
CA SER A 8 7.42 -7.33 -8.91
C SER A 8 6.62 -6.03 -8.80
N MET A 9 6.09 -5.62 -9.94
CA MET A 9 5.22 -4.47 -10.17
C MET A 9 4.08 -4.87 -11.12
N VAL A 10 3.17 -3.95 -11.42
CA VAL A 10 2.06 -4.15 -12.36
C VAL A 10 2.50 -4.79 -13.68
N GLY A 11 1.68 -5.71 -14.20
CA GLY A 11 1.91 -6.35 -15.51
C GLY A 11 3.09 -7.32 -15.54
N GLY A 12 3.54 -7.84 -14.39
CA GLY A 12 4.68 -8.75 -14.31
C GLY A 12 6.04 -8.07 -14.51
N ARG A 13 6.06 -6.72 -14.48
CA ARG A 13 7.29 -5.92 -14.56
C ARG A 13 8.06 -5.98 -13.25
N GLN A 14 9.34 -5.64 -13.29
CA GLN A 14 10.17 -5.51 -12.10
C GLN A 14 10.25 -4.05 -11.66
N ARG A 15 10.40 -3.86 -10.35
CA ARG A 15 10.65 -2.57 -9.74
C ARG A 15 12.07 -2.11 -10.06
N PRO A 16 12.30 -0.80 -10.21
CA PRO A 16 13.65 -0.31 -10.42
C PRO A 16 14.51 -0.54 -9.16
N ASP A 17 15.80 -0.82 -9.36
CA ASP A 17 16.72 -1.20 -8.27
C ASP A 17 16.73 -0.20 -7.11
N TRP A 18 16.64 1.10 -7.42
CA TRP A 18 16.64 2.16 -6.42
C TRP A 18 15.44 2.09 -5.46
N ALA A 19 14.30 1.54 -5.89
CA ALA A 19 13.09 1.42 -5.10
C ALA A 19 13.08 0.16 -4.23
N GLY A 20 14.02 -0.76 -4.46
CA GLY A 20 14.15 -2.03 -3.77
C GLY A 20 12.87 -2.87 -3.74
N LEU A 21 12.84 -3.79 -2.79
CA LEU A 21 11.75 -4.76 -2.63
C LEU A 21 10.57 -4.15 -1.85
N VAL A 22 9.35 -4.54 -2.23
CA VAL A 22 8.18 -4.41 -1.35
C VAL A 22 8.22 -5.54 -0.34
N THR A 23 8.15 -5.19 0.95
CA THR A 23 8.08 -6.15 2.04
C THR A 23 6.63 -6.29 2.49
N ILE A 24 6.16 -7.52 2.57
CA ILE A 24 4.84 -7.90 3.05
C ILE A 24 5.07 -8.82 4.24
N SER A 25 4.50 -8.48 5.39
CA SER A 25 4.67 -9.26 6.60
C SER A 25 3.40 -9.35 7.42
N ASP A 26 3.41 -10.26 8.38
CA ASP A 26 2.39 -10.31 9.40
C ASP A 26 2.54 -9.11 10.35
N ASN A 27 1.41 -8.63 10.84
CA ASN A 27 1.36 -7.91 12.10
C ASN A 27 1.72 -8.93 13.16
N LYS A 28 2.76 -8.67 13.96
CA LYS A 28 3.11 -9.52 15.12
C LYS A 28 1.83 -9.75 15.94
N PRO A 29 1.19 -10.93 15.87
CA PRO A 29 -0.07 -11.13 16.57
C PRO A 29 0.25 -11.09 18.06
N THR A 30 -0.47 -10.24 18.79
CA THR A 30 -0.35 -10.05 20.23
C THR A 30 -1.34 -10.94 20.99
N SER A 31 -2.30 -11.57 20.30
CA SER A 31 -3.28 -12.50 20.87
C SER A 31 -3.43 -13.80 20.09
N ASN A 32 -3.99 -14.82 20.75
CA ASN A 32 -4.30 -16.12 20.14
C ASN A 32 -5.42 -16.03 19.08
N GLU A 33 -6.32 -15.05 19.19
CA GLU A 33 -7.35 -14.76 18.18
C GLU A 33 -6.74 -14.13 16.93
N GLU A 34 -5.76 -13.24 17.09
CA GLU A 34 -4.98 -12.67 15.97
C GLU A 34 -4.13 -13.73 15.25
N LEU A 35 -3.69 -14.75 15.99
CA LEU A 35 -3.04 -15.96 15.45
C LEU A 35 -4.02 -16.86 14.68
N ALA A 36 -5.27 -16.98 15.11
CA ALA A 36 -6.29 -17.73 14.38
C ALA A 36 -6.73 -17.04 13.08
N ASP A 37 -6.63 -15.71 13.05
CA ASP A 37 -6.93 -14.83 11.90
C ASP A 37 -5.67 -14.52 11.05
N SER A 38 -4.56 -15.25 11.26
CA SER A 38 -3.25 -15.07 10.60
C SER A 38 -3.22 -15.39 9.10
N ARG A 39 -4.38 -15.43 8.43
CA ARG A 39 -4.51 -15.71 7.00
C ARG A 39 -4.44 -14.44 6.17
N ASN A 40 -4.78 -13.27 6.72
CA ASN A 40 -4.69 -12.00 6.02
C ASN A 40 -3.26 -11.43 6.06
N PRO A 41 -2.73 -10.85 4.97
CA PRO A 41 -1.50 -10.06 5.00
C PRO A 41 -1.73 -8.77 5.77
N ARG A 42 -0.85 -8.41 6.72
CA ARG A 42 -1.14 -7.35 7.70
C ARG A 42 -0.12 -6.22 7.80
N GLN A 43 0.91 -6.21 6.96
CA GLN A 43 1.73 -5.02 6.74
C GLN A 43 2.32 -5.06 5.34
N VAL A 44 2.18 -3.97 4.58
CA VAL A 44 2.90 -3.78 3.32
C VAL A 44 3.72 -2.52 3.41
N ARG A 45 4.99 -2.60 3.01
CA ARG A 45 5.89 -1.45 3.05
C ARG A 45 6.92 -1.47 1.93
N GLY A 46 7.25 -0.30 1.43
CA GLY A 46 8.22 -0.13 0.36
C GLY A 46 8.28 1.30 -0.16
N ILE A 47 9.22 1.54 -1.07
CA ILE A 47 9.30 2.82 -1.77
C ILE A 47 8.18 2.90 -2.81
N VAL A 48 7.46 4.01 -2.84
CA VAL A 48 6.47 4.28 -3.89
C VAL A 48 7.20 4.44 -5.22
N VAL A 49 6.68 3.81 -6.27
CA VAL A 49 7.12 4.02 -7.65
C VAL A 49 5.87 4.46 -8.44
N PRO A 50 5.71 5.76 -8.73
CA PRO A 50 4.53 6.29 -9.41
C PRO A 50 4.42 5.71 -10.84
N VAL A 51 3.47 4.82 -11.09
CA VAL A 51 3.33 4.14 -12.40
C VAL A 51 1.89 4.11 -12.88
N THR A 52 1.72 4.02 -14.20
CA THR A 52 0.42 3.69 -14.80
C THR A 52 0.07 2.22 -14.54
N THR A 53 -1.22 1.89 -14.55
CA THR A 53 -1.70 0.50 -14.42
C THR A 53 -2.45 0.01 -15.66
N ALA A 54 -2.20 0.64 -16.81
CA ALA A 54 -2.84 0.28 -18.06
C ALA A 54 -2.49 -1.17 -18.46
N GLY A 55 -3.47 -1.91 -18.97
CA GLY A 55 -3.26 -3.28 -19.46
C GLY A 55 -3.06 -4.35 -18.38
N ARG A 56 -3.33 -4.06 -17.10
CA ARG A 56 -3.19 -5.05 -16.03
C ARG A 56 -4.20 -6.20 -16.14
N PRO A 57 -3.80 -7.44 -15.78
CA PRO A 57 -4.74 -8.55 -15.65
C PRO A 57 -5.67 -8.36 -14.44
N SER A 58 -6.64 -9.25 -14.28
CA SER A 58 -7.45 -9.30 -13.06
C SER A 58 -6.58 -9.68 -11.85
N PRO A 59 -6.78 -9.05 -10.69
CA PRO A 59 -5.97 -9.32 -9.51
C PRO A 59 -6.10 -10.79 -9.05
N PRO A 60 -5.01 -11.37 -8.50
CA PRO A 60 -5.04 -12.72 -7.97
C PRO A 60 -6.01 -12.84 -6.79
N SER A 61 -6.38 -14.06 -6.43
CA SER A 61 -7.15 -14.28 -5.21
C SER A 61 -6.28 -13.99 -3.99
N PRO A 62 -6.84 -13.44 -2.90
CA PRO A 62 -6.09 -13.15 -1.69
C PRO A 62 -5.52 -14.44 -1.11
N TRP A 63 -4.30 -14.33 -0.57
CA TRP A 63 -3.63 -15.45 0.09
C TRP A 63 -4.45 -16.03 1.25
N SER A 64 -5.26 -15.19 1.89
CA SER A 64 -6.11 -15.58 3.02
C SER A 64 -7.18 -16.63 2.70
N GLY A 65 -7.48 -16.82 1.41
CA GLY A 65 -8.51 -17.74 0.95
C GLY A 65 -9.94 -17.20 1.11
N TYR A 66 -10.13 -15.97 1.59
CA TYR A 66 -11.45 -15.34 1.63
C TYR A 66 -12.02 -15.16 0.22
N HIS A 67 -13.30 -15.51 0.06
CA HIS A 67 -14.01 -15.39 -1.21
C HIS A 67 -14.24 -13.92 -1.58
N THR A 68 -13.46 -13.41 -2.51
CA THR A 68 -13.53 -12.01 -3.00
C THR A 68 -13.79 -11.98 -4.50
N GLY A 69 -14.48 -10.94 -4.98
CA GLY A 69 -14.71 -10.69 -6.41
C GLY A 69 -15.71 -11.64 -7.10
N LYS A 70 -16.52 -12.40 -6.36
CA LYS A 70 -17.55 -13.31 -6.91
C LYS A 70 -18.93 -13.21 -6.24
N GLY A 71 -19.15 -12.26 -5.33
CA GLY A 71 -20.42 -12.08 -4.62
C GLY A 71 -20.64 -10.63 -4.17
N PRO A 72 -21.87 -10.27 -3.75
CA PRO A 72 -22.17 -8.93 -3.27
C PRO A 72 -21.42 -8.67 -1.96
N GLY A 73 -20.56 -7.65 -1.94
CA GLY A 73 -20.02 -7.09 -0.70
C GLY A 73 -18.51 -6.89 -0.66
N THR A 74 -17.72 -7.76 -1.29
CA THR A 74 -16.24 -7.72 -1.16
C THR A 74 -15.48 -7.87 -2.48
N ASP A 75 -14.62 -6.90 -2.77
CA ASP A 75 -13.68 -6.88 -3.88
C ASP A 75 -12.28 -7.32 -3.45
N LYS A 76 -11.44 -7.61 -4.46
CA LYS A 76 -10.01 -7.87 -4.29
C LYS A 76 -9.28 -6.54 -4.23
N GLY A 77 -8.74 -6.21 -3.06
CA GLY A 77 -8.11 -4.92 -2.81
C GLY A 77 -6.60 -5.02 -2.61
N HIS A 78 -5.80 -4.22 -3.33
CA HIS A 78 -4.35 -4.14 -3.05
C HIS A 78 -4.06 -3.29 -1.81
N LEU A 79 -3.24 -3.79 -0.89
CA LEU A 79 -2.75 -3.04 0.28
C LEU A 79 -1.71 -1.99 -0.10
N MET A 80 -0.84 -2.27 -1.06
CA MET A 80 -0.08 -1.25 -1.77
C MET A 80 -0.59 -1.20 -3.20
N ALA A 81 -1.21 -0.09 -3.57
CA ALA A 81 -1.80 0.07 -4.88
C ALA A 81 -0.79 -0.15 -6.01
N LEU A 82 -1.27 -0.67 -7.13
CA LEU A 82 -0.43 -0.88 -8.31
C LEU A 82 0.14 0.44 -8.85
N GLU A 83 -0.62 1.55 -8.79
CA GLU A 83 -0.15 2.89 -9.19
C GLU A 83 0.98 3.43 -8.28
N LEU A 84 1.11 2.87 -7.07
CA LEU A 84 2.21 3.16 -6.16
C LEU A 84 3.41 2.23 -6.37
N GLY A 85 3.38 1.37 -7.39
CA GLY A 85 4.41 0.37 -7.67
C GLY A 85 4.24 -0.92 -6.85
N GLY A 86 3.08 -1.13 -6.22
CA GLY A 86 2.79 -2.35 -5.48
C GLY A 86 2.83 -3.60 -6.38
N PRO A 87 3.17 -4.78 -5.81
CA PRO A 87 3.20 -6.03 -6.55
C PRO A 87 1.78 -6.58 -6.76
N ASP A 88 1.51 -7.16 -7.92
CA ASP A 88 0.24 -7.84 -8.22
C ASP A 88 0.29 -9.32 -7.80
N ILE A 89 0.39 -9.58 -6.49
CA ILE A 89 0.55 -10.91 -5.89
C ILE A 89 -0.47 -11.14 -4.77
N ALA A 90 -0.80 -12.39 -4.49
CA ALA A 90 -1.85 -12.78 -3.54
C ALA A 90 -1.63 -12.22 -2.12
N GLU A 91 -0.38 -12.04 -1.72
CA GLU A 91 0.05 -11.50 -0.43
C GLU A 91 -0.14 -9.98 -0.33
N ASN A 92 -0.29 -9.28 -1.46
CA ASN A 92 -0.63 -7.86 -1.46
C ASN A 92 -2.15 -7.64 -1.62
N ILE A 93 -2.96 -8.70 -1.68
CA ILE A 93 -4.41 -8.62 -1.79
C ILE A 93 -5.07 -8.90 -0.44
N ALA A 94 -5.97 -7.99 -0.03
CA ALA A 94 -6.87 -8.15 1.10
C ALA A 94 -8.34 -8.09 0.62
N PRO A 95 -9.26 -8.77 1.33
CA PRO A 95 -10.69 -8.50 1.19
C PRO A 95 -10.98 -7.04 1.53
N GLN A 96 -11.71 -6.37 0.65
CA GLN A 96 -12.12 -4.98 0.81
C GLN A 96 -13.60 -4.83 0.48
N SER A 97 -14.30 -3.93 1.15
CA SER A 97 -15.67 -3.56 0.79
C SER A 97 -15.77 -3.19 -0.69
N SER A 98 -16.85 -3.59 -1.35
CA SER A 98 -17.00 -3.37 -2.79
C SER A 98 -16.84 -1.89 -3.16
N ARG A 99 -16.08 -1.63 -4.23
CA ARG A 99 -15.70 -0.30 -4.74
C ARG A 99 -14.81 0.53 -3.83
N TRP A 100 -14.38 0.03 -2.67
CA TRP A 100 -13.60 0.82 -1.72
C TRP A 100 -12.26 1.30 -2.30
N GLN A 101 -11.53 0.44 -3.03
CA GLN A 101 -10.34 0.82 -3.80
C GLN A 101 -10.65 1.49 -5.15
N GLN A 102 -11.81 1.26 -5.75
CA GLN A 102 -12.12 1.85 -7.06
C GLN A 102 -12.53 3.32 -6.95
N SER A 103 -13.34 3.65 -5.95
CA SER A 103 -13.94 4.99 -5.79
C SER A 103 -14.16 5.41 -4.34
N GLY A 104 -13.86 4.53 -3.36
CA GLY A 104 -14.12 4.80 -1.95
C GLY A 104 -12.93 5.43 -1.21
N GLY A 105 -12.94 5.28 0.12
CA GLY A 105 -11.91 5.86 0.99
C GLY A 105 -10.49 5.41 0.66
N TRP A 106 -10.31 4.15 0.26
CA TRP A 106 -9.00 3.64 -0.13
C TRP A 106 -8.49 4.34 -1.39
N ARG A 107 -9.34 4.59 -2.39
CA ARG A 107 -8.94 5.36 -3.59
C ARG A 107 -8.45 6.77 -3.23
N ILE A 108 -9.11 7.43 -2.29
CA ILE A 108 -8.72 8.77 -1.82
C ILE A 108 -7.31 8.72 -1.20
N ILE A 109 -7.01 7.70 -0.40
CA ILE A 109 -5.69 7.48 0.20
C ILE A 109 -4.64 7.29 -0.90
N GLU A 110 -4.88 6.39 -1.85
CA GLU A 110 -3.95 6.10 -2.95
C GLU A 110 -3.58 7.36 -3.72
N VAL A 111 -4.58 8.17 -4.08
CA VAL A 111 -4.39 9.43 -4.82
C VAL A 111 -3.57 10.43 -4.02
N ASN A 112 -3.80 10.54 -2.71
CA ASN A 112 -3.06 11.46 -1.86
C ASN A 112 -1.60 11.02 -1.65
N VAL A 113 -1.36 9.72 -1.40
CA VAL A 113 0.00 9.16 -1.29
C VAL A 113 0.76 9.33 -2.61
N LEU A 114 0.10 9.06 -3.74
CA LEU A 114 0.67 9.24 -5.08
C LEU A 114 1.09 10.70 -5.31
N ARG A 115 0.21 11.66 -4.99
CA ARG A 115 0.50 13.10 -5.13
C ARG A 115 1.71 13.52 -4.28
N VAL A 116 1.77 13.07 -3.02
CA VAL A 116 2.91 13.36 -2.13
C VAL A 116 4.20 12.76 -2.68
N ALA A 117 4.15 11.51 -3.15
CA ALA A 117 5.29 10.83 -3.75
C ALA A 117 5.81 11.59 -4.99
N MET A 118 4.93 11.97 -5.91
CA MET A 118 5.29 12.71 -7.11
C MET A 118 5.93 14.06 -6.76
N ARG A 119 5.35 14.82 -5.82
CA ARG A 119 5.92 16.08 -5.35
C ARG A 119 7.30 15.90 -4.74
N TRP A 120 7.49 14.89 -3.88
CA TRP A 120 8.78 14.63 -3.27
C TRP A 120 9.83 14.13 -4.27
N MET A 121 9.42 13.44 -5.33
CA MET A 121 10.31 13.02 -6.41
C MET A 121 10.61 14.14 -7.41
N GLY A 122 9.82 15.22 -7.42
CA GLY A 122 9.95 16.32 -8.38
C GLY A 122 9.47 15.94 -9.78
N ILE A 123 8.38 15.16 -9.87
CA ILE A 123 7.80 14.70 -11.14
C ILE A 123 6.34 15.13 -11.25
N ASP A 124 5.91 15.40 -12.49
CA ASP A 124 4.55 15.88 -12.79
C ASP A 124 3.63 14.81 -13.41
N GLY A 125 4.16 13.59 -13.59
CA GLY A 125 3.43 12.45 -14.15
C GLY A 125 3.89 11.12 -13.57
N VAL A 126 3.11 10.07 -13.82
CA VAL A 126 3.48 8.68 -13.52
C VAL A 126 4.26 8.07 -14.69
N TYR A 127 5.09 7.07 -14.40
CA TYR A 127 5.88 6.37 -15.42
C TYR A 127 5.11 5.25 -16.11
N ASP A 128 5.50 4.90 -17.33
CA ASP A 128 5.14 3.60 -17.91
C ASP A 128 5.99 2.52 -17.22
N PRO A 129 5.40 1.46 -16.64
CA PRO A 129 6.15 0.39 -15.99
C PRO A 129 7.03 -0.42 -16.96
N SER A 130 6.92 -0.21 -18.28
CA SER A 130 7.73 -0.82 -19.32
C SER A 130 9.00 -0.04 -19.66
N ASP A 131 9.09 1.23 -19.23
CA ASP A 131 10.23 2.11 -19.50
C ASP A 131 11.29 2.03 -18.39
N ASP A 132 12.46 2.61 -18.66
CA ASP A 132 13.48 2.84 -17.63
C ASP A 132 13.00 3.96 -16.67
N ILE A 133 12.88 3.63 -15.39
CA ILE A 133 12.38 4.55 -14.36
C ILE A 133 13.59 5.17 -13.63
N PRO A 134 13.94 6.44 -13.89
CA PRO A 134 15.13 7.04 -13.33
C PRO A 134 15.05 7.16 -11.81
N ALA A 135 16.18 6.93 -11.14
CA ALA A 135 16.27 7.13 -9.69
C ALA A 135 16.07 8.61 -9.33
N PRO A 136 15.05 8.97 -8.52
CA PRO A 136 14.87 10.33 -8.05
C PRO A 136 15.87 10.66 -6.94
N ALA A 137 16.13 11.94 -6.67
CA ALA A 137 16.97 12.34 -5.54
C ALA A 137 16.31 12.00 -4.19
N THR A 138 14.99 12.13 -4.13
CA THR A 138 14.17 11.78 -2.96
C THR A 138 12.94 10.98 -3.39
N ALA A 139 12.46 10.10 -2.52
CA ALA A 139 11.30 9.26 -2.76
C ALA A 139 10.36 9.25 -1.55
N CYS A 140 9.17 8.66 -1.74
CA CYS A 140 8.22 8.40 -0.66
C CYS A 140 8.33 6.94 -0.23
N TYR A 141 8.63 6.71 1.04
CA TYR A 141 8.43 5.43 1.68
C TYR A 141 6.98 5.34 2.15
N PHE A 142 6.30 4.25 1.81
CA PHE A 142 4.93 3.96 2.22
C PHE A 142 4.93 2.68 3.07
N ALA A 143 4.21 2.73 4.18
CA ALA A 143 3.90 1.55 4.98
C ALA A 143 2.43 1.61 5.41
N VAL A 144 1.71 0.52 5.20
CA VAL A 144 0.35 0.36 5.70
C VAL A 144 0.25 -0.91 6.54
N SER A 145 -0.54 -0.86 7.61
CA SER A 145 -0.89 -2.01 8.44
C SER A 145 -2.37 -1.91 8.84
N PRO A 146 -3.21 -2.91 8.62
CA PRO A 146 -4.51 -2.97 9.27
C PRO A 146 -4.42 -2.83 10.79
N GLY A 147 -5.43 -2.17 11.35
CA GLY A 147 -5.67 -2.03 12.76
C GLY A 147 -6.09 -3.31 13.47
N THR A 148 -6.24 -3.22 14.80
CA THR A 148 -6.75 -4.33 15.62
C THR A 148 -8.27 -4.42 15.50
N GLY A 149 -8.78 -5.24 14.58
CA GLY A 149 -10.20 -5.50 14.43
C GLY A 149 -10.58 -5.73 12.97
N ALA A 150 -11.50 -6.66 12.75
CA ALA A 150 -12.02 -6.99 11.43
C ALA A 150 -13.53 -7.18 11.49
N ASP A 151 -14.20 -6.92 10.37
CA ASP A 151 -15.59 -7.32 10.19
C ASP A 151 -15.69 -8.85 10.26
N ALA A 152 -16.57 -9.34 11.13
CA ALA A 152 -16.68 -10.78 11.41
C ALA A 152 -17.22 -11.61 10.24
N MET A 153 -17.91 -10.97 9.28
CA MET A 153 -18.46 -11.65 8.10
C MET A 153 -17.48 -11.64 6.93
N THR A 154 -16.76 -10.53 6.72
CA THR A 154 -15.93 -10.31 5.53
C THR A 154 -14.44 -10.51 5.78
N GLY A 155 -13.99 -10.43 7.04
CA GLY A 155 -12.58 -10.39 7.40
C GLY A 155 -11.87 -9.09 7.00
N GLU A 156 -12.62 -8.06 6.60
CA GLU A 156 -12.10 -6.74 6.25
C GLU A 156 -11.61 -6.00 7.51
N PRO A 157 -10.38 -5.49 7.53
CA PRO A 157 -9.90 -4.66 8.63
C PRO A 157 -10.74 -3.39 8.82
N LEU A 158 -11.14 -3.10 10.06
CA LEU A 158 -11.96 -1.93 10.39
C LEU A 158 -11.20 -0.59 10.32
N TRP A 159 -9.87 -0.62 10.22
CA TRP A 159 -9.05 0.57 10.01
C TRP A 159 -7.66 0.18 9.53
N TYR A 160 -6.91 1.17 9.04
CA TYR A 160 -5.55 1.03 8.58
C TYR A 160 -4.68 2.15 9.15
N ASP A 161 -3.52 1.77 9.68
CA ASP A 161 -2.45 2.70 10.02
C ASP A 161 -1.55 2.88 8.79
N ILE A 162 -1.43 4.12 8.32
CA ILE A 162 -0.62 4.45 7.14
C ILE A 162 0.47 5.41 7.57
N ASN A 163 1.70 5.07 7.22
CA ASN A 163 2.88 5.87 7.46
C ASN A 163 3.51 6.20 6.12
N ILE A 164 3.77 7.48 5.89
CA ILE A 164 4.59 7.92 4.77
C ILE A 164 5.78 8.73 5.28
N ALA A 165 6.92 8.59 4.61
CA ALA A 165 8.14 9.31 4.95
C ALA A 165 8.90 9.69 3.68
N LYS A 166 9.49 10.89 3.66
CA LYS A 166 10.42 11.26 2.60
C LYS A 166 11.75 10.60 2.89
N VAL A 167 12.35 10.01 1.87
CA VAL A 167 13.68 9.39 1.98
C VAL A 167 14.58 9.91 0.88
N SER A 168 15.88 9.97 1.17
CA SER A 168 16.90 10.29 0.17
C SER A 168 17.39 8.99 -0.46
N ILE A 169 17.40 8.97 -1.79
CA ILE A 169 17.95 7.86 -2.55
C ILE A 169 19.43 8.16 -2.78
N ASP A 170 20.28 7.54 -1.96
CA ASP A 170 21.72 7.57 -2.19
C ASP A 170 22.09 6.40 -3.13
N ARG A 171 22.98 6.65 -4.10
CA ARG A 171 23.46 5.63 -5.04
C ARG A 171 24.57 4.75 -4.44
N THR A 172 24.83 4.87 -3.13
CA THR A 172 25.86 4.05 -2.48
C THR A 172 25.37 2.62 -2.21
N PRO A 173 26.27 1.63 -2.10
CA PRO A 173 25.91 0.24 -1.78
C PRO A 173 25.20 0.05 -0.43
N ARG A 174 25.07 1.12 0.38
CA ARG A 174 24.50 1.10 1.73
C ARG A 174 22.99 1.35 1.78
N GLY A 175 22.34 1.60 0.64
CA GLY A 175 20.89 1.74 0.55
C GLY A 175 20.38 3.16 0.85
N TRP A 176 19.16 3.28 1.36
CA TRP A 176 18.45 4.55 1.56
C TRP A 176 18.87 5.27 2.84
N THR A 177 18.83 6.60 2.83
CA THR A 177 18.94 7.41 4.05
C THR A 177 17.60 8.01 4.42
N TRP A 178 17.17 7.78 5.65
CA TRP A 178 15.88 8.23 6.17
C TRP A 178 15.94 9.71 6.52
N ASP A 179 15.04 10.53 5.98
CA ASP A 179 14.87 11.90 6.48
C ASP A 179 13.90 11.87 7.67
N SER A 180 14.47 11.80 8.88
CA SER A 180 13.72 11.80 10.14
C SER A 180 12.75 12.98 10.33
N ARG A 181 12.86 14.05 9.53
CA ARG A 181 12.02 15.26 9.64
C ARG A 181 10.67 15.16 8.93
N THR A 182 10.43 14.12 8.13
CA THR A 182 9.26 14.02 7.25
C THR A 182 8.33 12.86 7.57
N HIS A 183 8.42 12.30 8.77
CA HIS A 183 7.48 11.27 9.21
C HIS A 183 6.07 11.85 9.33
N GLN A 184 5.18 11.43 8.44
CA GLN A 184 3.75 11.65 8.60
C GLN A 184 3.10 10.31 8.95
N ILE A 185 2.50 10.27 10.13
CA ILE A 185 1.67 9.16 10.59
C ILE A 185 0.23 9.60 10.35
N ALA A 186 -0.44 8.95 9.40
CA ALA A 186 -1.86 9.11 9.21
C ALA A 186 -2.57 7.85 9.72
N ARG A 187 -3.33 7.97 10.81
CA ARG A 187 -4.24 6.91 11.23
C ARG A 187 -5.56 7.04 10.49
N TRP A 188 -6.02 5.96 9.87
CA TRP A 188 -7.24 5.95 9.06
C TRP A 188 -8.23 4.96 9.63
N ALA A 189 -9.28 5.47 10.29
CA ALA A 189 -10.40 4.63 10.74
C ALA A 189 -11.45 4.50 9.63
N GLN A 190 -11.81 3.26 9.24
CA GLN A 190 -13.04 2.99 8.50
C GLN A 190 -14.17 2.93 9.54
N ILE A 191 -14.95 4.00 9.66
CA ILE A 191 -16.14 4.00 10.54
C ILE A 191 -17.42 3.62 9.77
N ALA A 192 -17.38 3.69 8.43
CA ALA A 192 -18.40 3.18 7.52
C ALA A 192 -17.84 3.10 6.08
N PRO A 193 -18.48 2.35 5.16
CA PRO A 193 -18.03 2.17 3.76
C PRO A 193 -17.77 3.45 2.94
N ASN A 194 -18.06 4.64 3.47
CA ASN A 194 -17.89 5.93 2.77
C ASN A 194 -17.42 7.07 3.69
N GLU A 195 -16.98 6.79 4.92
CA GLU A 195 -16.52 7.83 5.83
C GLU A 195 -15.02 7.70 6.06
N VAL A 196 -14.29 8.74 5.64
CA VAL A 196 -12.85 8.85 5.88
C VAL A 196 -12.64 9.87 6.99
N ARG A 197 -12.19 9.41 8.16
CA ARG A 197 -11.79 10.30 9.26
C ARG A 197 -10.27 10.41 9.32
N PHE A 198 -9.81 11.65 9.27
CA PHE A 198 -8.40 12.01 9.41
C PHE A 198 -8.14 12.39 10.87
N ASP A 199 -7.35 11.59 11.59
CA ASP A 199 -7.04 11.88 13.01
C ASP A 199 -5.75 12.69 13.19
N SER A 200 -5.51 13.68 12.34
CA SER A 200 -4.49 14.71 12.59
C SER A 200 -4.87 16.03 11.94
N ARG A 201 -4.77 17.11 12.72
CA ARG A 201 -5.16 18.47 12.31
C ARG A 201 -4.17 19.15 11.35
N ASP A 202 -2.98 18.57 11.13
CA ASP A 202 -1.86 19.25 10.46
C ASP A 202 -1.25 18.48 9.26
N ALA A 203 -1.68 17.25 8.95
CA ALA A 203 -0.93 16.39 8.03
C ALA A 203 -0.99 16.83 6.54
N TRP A 204 -1.93 17.69 6.15
CA TRP A 204 -2.14 18.06 4.74
C TRP A 204 -2.26 19.57 4.48
N SER A 205 -2.39 20.42 5.51
CA SER A 205 -2.56 21.87 5.31
C SER A 205 -1.27 22.57 4.86
N ASP A 206 -0.11 21.97 5.15
CA ASP A 206 1.20 22.41 4.66
C ASP A 206 1.66 21.65 3.39
N LEU A 207 0.78 20.82 2.80
CA LEU A 207 1.01 20.09 1.55
C LEU A 207 0.45 20.83 0.32
#